data_AF-A0A543I5J3-F1
#
_entry.id   AF-A0A543I5J3-F1
#
_cell.length_a   1.000
_cell.length_b   1.000
_cell.length_c   1.000
_cell.angle_alpha   90.00
_cell.angle_beta   90.00
_cell.angle_gamma   90.00
#
_symmetry.space_group_name_H-M   'P 1'
#
loop_
_entity.id
_entity.type
_entity.pdbx_description
1 polymer ?
#
loop_
_entity_poly.entity_id
_entity_poly.type
_entity_poly.pdbx_seq_one_letter_code
_entity_poly.pdbx_strand_id
1 'polypeptide(L)'
;MDNQAPEWVNVGINAALMVITVVTAIIGIQQTRKNRIAAGKSETNASTYADQSLQASERLAAATEAQARLADAQRPPVWSEVTKVSKATYSIRNNSTDRLILDSITLNPELLSRWAAIEVPACVEHGDFFTFVAPGVNGRRLRSITLTWRTSEGSELMNVSRNIPFI
;
A
#
# COMPACT_ATOMS: atom_id res chain seq x y z
N MET A 1 40.42 -66.69 47.25
CA MET A 1 41.22 -65.85 48.17
C MET A 1 40.71 -64.44 47.97
N ASP A 2 39.77 -64.04 48.81
CA ASP A 2 39.12 -62.73 48.70
C ASP A 2 40.04 -61.66 49.26
N ASN A 3 40.55 -60.82 48.36
CA ASN A 3 41.44 -59.72 48.67
C ASN A 3 40.58 -58.52 49.10
N GLN A 4 40.03 -58.56 50.32
CA GLN A 4 39.26 -57.44 50.85
C GLN A 4 40.21 -56.30 51.24
N ALA A 5 40.03 -55.16 50.58
CA ALA A 5 40.76 -53.94 50.92
C ALA A 5 40.44 -53.54 52.37
N PRO A 6 41.42 -53.01 53.13
CA PRO A 6 41.20 -52.56 54.51
C PRO A 6 40.07 -51.53 54.59
N GLU A 7 39.19 -51.62 55.59
CA GLU A 7 38.02 -50.74 55.74
C GLU A 7 38.36 -49.24 55.72
N TRP A 8 39.55 -48.86 56.21
CA TRP A 8 40.02 -47.47 56.21
C TRP A 8 40.23 -46.90 54.79
N VAL A 9 40.51 -47.74 53.79
CA VAL A 9 40.60 -47.33 52.38
C VAL A 9 39.21 -46.92 51.87
N ASN A 10 38.17 -47.69 52.20
CA ASN A 10 36.80 -47.38 51.82
C ASN A 10 36.28 -46.10 52.50
N VAL A 11 36.64 -45.87 53.76
CA VAL A 11 36.33 -44.62 54.48
C VAL A 11 37.00 -43.42 53.83
N GLY A 12 38.29 -43.53 53.46
CA GLY A 12 39.02 -42.47 52.77
C GLY A 12 38.44 -42.12 51.39
N ILE A 13 38.05 -43.14 50.61
CA ILE A 13 37.41 -42.95 49.30
C ILE A 13 36.05 -42.25 49.45
N ASN A 14 35.23 -42.69 50.41
CA ASN A 14 33.91 -42.07 50.65
C ASN A 14 34.03 -40.62 51.11
N ALA A 15 35.00 -40.30 51.97
CA ALA A 15 35.26 -38.93 52.39
C ALA A 15 35.71 -38.04 51.21
N ALA A 16 36.60 -38.54 50.35
CA ALA A 16 37.03 -37.82 49.15
C ALA A 16 35.87 -37.56 48.18
N LEU A 17 35.00 -38.56 47.97
CA LEU A 17 33.82 -38.44 47.12
C LEU A 17 32.81 -37.41 47.67
N MET A 18 32.60 -37.36 48.99
CA MET A 18 31.74 -36.33 49.59
C MET A 18 32.29 -34.92 49.37
N VAL A 19 33.59 -34.73 49.54
CA VAL A 19 34.23 -33.41 49.30
C VAL A 19 34.07 -32.99 47.84
N ILE A 20 34.31 -33.89 46.89
CA ILE A 20 34.13 -33.62 45.45
C ILE A 20 32.66 -33.27 45.14
N THR A 21 31.72 -33.99 45.74
CA THR A 21 30.27 -33.75 45.55
C THR A 21 29.85 -32.39 46.10
N VAL A 22 30.38 -31.97 47.26
CA VAL A 22 30.10 -30.65 47.84
C VAL A 22 30.68 -29.54 46.97
N VAL A 23 31.91 -29.70 46.49
CA VAL A 23 32.57 -28.70 45.62
C VAL A 23 31.83 -28.55 44.29
N THR A 24 31.46 -29.68 43.66
CA THR A 24 30.70 -29.65 42.40
C THR A 24 29.30 -29.05 42.56
N ALA A 25 28.61 -29.32 43.69
CA ALA A 25 27.33 -28.69 44.01
C ALA A 25 27.46 -27.16 44.17
N ILE A 26 28.50 -26.69 44.86
CA ILE A 26 28.75 -25.24 45.04
C ILE A 26 29.01 -24.57 43.69
N ILE A 27 29.83 -25.18 42.82
CA ILE A 27 30.11 -24.67 41.47
C ILE A 27 28.82 -24.63 40.65
N GLY A 28 28.01 -25.70 40.69
CA GLY A 28 26.73 -25.78 39.97
C GLY A 28 25.74 -24.70 40.39
N ILE A 29 25.63 -24.41 41.69
CA ILE A 29 24.77 -23.33 42.22
C ILE A 29 25.25 -21.96 41.72
N GLN A 30 26.56 -21.70 41.72
CA GLN A 30 27.11 -20.44 41.21
C GLN A 30 26.89 -20.29 39.69
N GLN A 31 27.10 -21.35 38.92
CA GLN A 31 26.87 -21.37 37.47
C GLN A 31 25.39 -21.07 37.16
N THR A 32 24.47 -21.69 37.90
CA THR A 32 23.02 -21.52 37.72
C THR A 32 22.59 -20.08 38.01
N ARG A 33 23.14 -19.45 39.05
CA ARG A 33 22.86 -18.04 39.36
C ARG A 33 23.35 -17.12 38.25
N LYS A 34 24.56 -17.34 37.73
CA LYS A 34 25.11 -16.56 36.60
C LYS A 34 24.25 -16.71 35.35
N ASN A 35 23.82 -17.93 35.04
CA ASN A 35 22.96 -18.20 33.88
C ASN A 35 21.58 -17.55 34.01
N ARG A 36 20.97 -17.55 35.20
CA ARG A 36 19.69 -16.85 35.43
C ARG A 36 19.80 -15.34 35.25
N ILE A 37 20.87 -14.73 35.75
CA ILE A 37 21.12 -13.29 35.58
C ILE A 37 21.39 -12.94 34.11
N ALA A 38 22.15 -13.77 33.41
CA ALA A 38 22.42 -13.58 31.97
C ALA A 38 21.14 -13.74 31.13
N ALA A 39 20.30 -14.73 31.44
CA ALA A 39 19.02 -14.94 30.77
C ALA A 39 18.06 -13.75 30.97
N GLY A 40 17.91 -13.24 32.21
CA GLY A 40 17.05 -12.08 32.48
C GLY A 40 17.52 -10.79 31.79
N LYS A 41 18.85 -10.58 31.69
CA LYS A 41 19.41 -9.47 30.89
C LYS A 41 19.13 -9.65 29.41
N SER A 42 19.26 -10.87 28.88
CA SER A 42 18.97 -11.18 27.48
C SER A 42 17.49 -10.97 27.14
N GLU A 43 16.58 -11.35 28.04
CA GLU A 43 15.14 -11.17 27.89
C GLU A 43 14.75 -9.68 27.89
N THR A 44 15.32 -8.89 28.80
CA THR A 44 15.09 -7.44 28.88
C THR A 44 15.61 -6.72 27.63
N ASN A 45 16.77 -7.13 27.12
CA ASN A 45 17.30 -6.59 25.89
C ASN A 45 16.43 -6.98 24.69
N ALA A 46 15.99 -8.25 24.62
CA ALA A 46 15.12 -8.72 23.54
C ALA A 46 13.77 -7.99 23.52
N SER A 47 13.15 -7.74 24.68
CA SER A 47 11.91 -6.96 24.75
C SER A 47 12.13 -5.52 24.29
N THR A 48 13.23 -4.89 24.73
CA THR A 48 13.59 -3.53 24.31
C THR A 48 13.80 -3.44 22.79
N TYR A 49 14.49 -4.41 22.19
CA TYR A 49 14.68 -4.46 20.75
C TYR A 49 13.36 -4.74 20.00
N ALA A 50 12.48 -5.58 20.55
CA ALA A 50 11.16 -5.83 19.99
C ALA A 50 10.30 -4.55 20.00
N ASP A 51 10.28 -3.81 21.11
CA ASP A 51 9.55 -2.54 21.24
C ASP A 51 10.10 -1.48 20.28
N GLN A 52 11.43 -1.37 20.16
CA GLN A 52 12.08 -0.48 19.21
C GLN A 52 11.74 -0.86 17.76
N SER A 53 11.71 -2.16 17.45
CA SER A 53 11.33 -2.66 16.13
C SER A 53 9.85 -2.40 15.84
N LEU A 54 8.97 -2.53 16.82
CA LEU A 54 7.55 -2.23 16.67
C LEU A 54 7.35 -0.75 16.37
N GLN A 55 7.98 0.13 17.16
CA GLN A 55 7.94 1.58 16.91
C GLN A 55 8.52 1.97 15.56
N ALA A 56 9.59 1.31 15.11
CA ALA A 56 10.17 1.55 13.79
C ALA A 56 9.19 1.14 12.67
N SER A 57 8.56 -0.04 12.80
CA SER A 57 7.55 -0.52 11.85
C SER A 57 6.32 0.40 11.80
N GLU A 58 5.83 0.86 12.95
CA GLU A 58 4.71 1.80 13.03
C GLU A 58 5.04 3.13 12.34
N ARG A 59 6.24 3.67 12.56
CA ARG A 59 6.71 4.88 11.89
C ARG A 59 6.82 4.70 10.38
N LEU A 60 7.31 3.55 9.92
CA LEU A 60 7.38 3.22 8.50
C LEU A 60 5.99 3.13 7.89
N ALA A 61 5.06 2.43 8.54
CA ALA A 61 3.67 2.31 8.10
C ALA A 61 3.02 3.69 7.96
N ALA A 62 3.14 4.55 8.98
CA ALA A 62 2.63 5.92 8.96
C ALA A 62 3.26 6.77 7.84
N ALA A 63 4.56 6.61 7.60
CA ALA A 63 5.25 7.32 6.52
C ALA A 63 4.75 6.85 5.13
N THR A 64 4.58 5.53 4.93
CA THR A 64 4.02 5.00 3.68
C THR A 64 2.60 5.46 3.43
N GLU A 65 1.75 5.50 4.46
CA GLU A 65 0.39 6.01 4.33
C GLU A 65 0.36 7.50 4.01
N ALA A 66 1.23 8.30 4.63
CA ALA A 66 1.35 9.72 4.33
C ALA A 66 1.83 9.92 2.87
N GLN A 67 2.77 9.11 2.42
CA GLN A 67 3.25 9.15 1.04
C GLN A 67 2.18 8.73 0.03
N ALA A 68 1.39 7.70 0.32
CA ALA A 68 0.26 7.28 -0.51
C ALA A 68 -0.78 8.41 -0.62
N ARG A 69 -1.14 9.05 0.49
CA ARG A 69 -2.07 10.20 0.50
C ARG A 69 -1.56 11.38 -0.33
N LEU A 70 -0.26 11.67 -0.26
CA LEU A 70 0.34 12.73 -1.07
C LEU A 70 0.39 12.37 -2.56
N ALA A 71 0.66 11.10 -2.89
CA ALA A 71 0.64 10.61 -4.27
C ALA A 71 -0.77 10.69 -4.87
N ASP A 72 -1.80 10.31 -4.10
CA ASP A 72 -3.21 10.42 -4.51
C ASP A 72 -3.61 11.90 -4.71
N ALA A 73 -3.19 12.78 -3.81
CA ALA A 73 -3.47 14.22 -3.92
C ALA A 73 -2.78 14.89 -5.12
N GLN A 74 -1.67 14.34 -5.60
CA GLN A 74 -0.92 14.84 -6.76
C GLN A 74 -1.28 14.14 -8.06
N ARG A 75 -2.24 13.20 -8.05
CA ARG A 75 -2.63 12.47 -9.26
C ARG A 75 -3.19 13.47 -10.28
N PRO A 76 -2.61 13.54 -11.50
CA PRO A 76 -3.11 14.46 -12.51
C PRO A 76 -4.57 14.11 -12.83
N PRO A 77 -5.40 15.10 -13.20
CA PRO A 77 -6.75 14.84 -13.61
C PRO A 77 -6.73 13.89 -14.83
N VAL A 78 -7.54 12.84 -14.76
CA VAL A 78 -7.68 11.78 -15.78
C VAL A 78 -7.86 12.34 -17.19
N TRP A 79 -8.55 13.47 -17.29
CA TRP A 79 -8.76 14.20 -18.53
C TRP A 79 -8.13 15.58 -18.45
N SER A 80 -7.53 16.01 -19.56
CA SER A 80 -7.13 17.41 -19.72
C SER A 80 -8.34 18.35 -19.68
N GLU A 81 -8.05 19.65 -19.60
CA GLU A 81 -9.05 20.66 -19.88
C GLU A 81 -9.58 20.54 -21.32
N VAL A 82 -10.84 20.94 -21.51
CA VAL A 82 -11.47 20.98 -22.83
C VAL A 82 -10.87 22.10 -23.64
N THR A 83 -10.21 21.77 -24.75
CA THR A 83 -9.62 22.76 -25.65
C THR A 83 -10.51 22.91 -26.88
N LYS A 84 -10.83 24.15 -27.24
CA LYS A 84 -11.57 24.47 -28.47
C LYS A 84 -10.61 24.41 -29.67
N VAL A 85 -10.81 23.44 -30.55
CA VAL A 85 -9.97 23.23 -31.75
C VAL A 85 -10.51 24.05 -32.93
N SER A 86 -11.84 24.17 -33.04
CA SER A 86 -12.50 24.91 -34.12
C SER A 86 -13.81 25.57 -33.64
N LYS A 87 -14.58 26.17 -34.56
CA LYS A 87 -15.86 26.84 -34.27
C LYS A 87 -16.85 25.96 -33.47
N ALA A 88 -16.89 24.65 -33.77
CA ALA A 88 -17.79 23.69 -33.10
C ALA A 88 -17.08 22.42 -32.62
N THR A 89 -15.75 22.34 -32.78
CA THR A 89 -14.95 21.15 -32.44
C THR A 89 -14.18 21.38 -31.15
N TYR A 90 -14.29 20.43 -30.24
CA TYR A 90 -13.62 20.43 -28.95
C TYR A 90 -12.81 19.15 -28.80
N SER A 91 -11.70 19.24 -28.08
CA SER A 91 -10.80 18.13 -27.83
C SER A 91 -10.47 18.03 -26.34
N ILE A 92 -10.43 16.79 -25.83
CA ILE A 92 -9.92 16.44 -24.50
C ILE A 92 -8.88 15.34 -24.65
N ARG A 93 -7.83 15.39 -23.85
CA ARG A 93 -6.77 14.38 -23.85
C ARG A 93 -6.92 13.45 -22.66
N ASN A 94 -6.74 12.16 -22.86
CA ASN A 94 -6.61 11.21 -21.77
C ASN A 94 -5.21 11.37 -21.15
N ASN A 95 -5.17 11.85 -19.90
CA ASN A 95 -3.95 11.96 -19.10
C ASN A 95 -3.78 10.77 -18.14
N SER A 96 -4.78 9.89 -18.04
CA SER A 96 -4.68 8.69 -17.22
C SER A 96 -3.70 7.71 -17.86
N THR A 97 -3.00 6.94 -17.04
CA THR A 97 -2.14 5.84 -17.50
C THR A 97 -2.93 4.67 -18.08
N ASP A 98 -4.25 4.67 -17.87
CA ASP A 98 -5.11 3.54 -18.14
C ASP A 98 -5.87 3.73 -19.46
N ARG A 99 -6.18 2.60 -20.10
CA ARG A 99 -7.07 2.60 -21.26
C ARG A 99 -8.50 2.86 -20.80
N LEU A 100 -9.11 3.90 -21.36
CA LEU A 100 -10.49 4.27 -21.06
C LEU A 100 -11.42 3.76 -22.15
N ILE A 101 -12.47 3.07 -21.74
CA ILE A 101 -13.53 2.55 -22.60
C ILE A 101 -14.77 3.39 -22.35
N LEU A 102 -15.41 3.90 -23.41
CA LEU A 102 -16.65 4.64 -23.21
C LEU A 102 -17.75 3.69 -22.74
N ASP A 103 -18.45 4.07 -21.66
CA ASP A 103 -19.64 3.41 -21.19
C ASP A 103 -20.91 4.11 -21.68
N SER A 104 -21.05 5.41 -21.42
CA SER A 104 -22.24 6.18 -21.80
C SER A 104 -21.97 7.66 -22.05
N ILE A 105 -22.83 8.30 -22.83
CA ILE A 105 -22.80 9.74 -23.10
C ILE A 105 -24.16 10.34 -22.77
N THR A 106 -24.13 11.39 -21.96
CA THR A 106 -25.30 12.20 -21.63
C THR A 106 -25.05 13.65 -22.05
N LEU A 107 -25.96 14.21 -22.84
CA LEU A 107 -25.86 15.57 -23.37
C LEU A 107 -26.93 16.44 -22.73
N ASN A 108 -26.56 17.67 -22.34
CA ASN A 108 -27.51 18.63 -21.79
C ASN A 108 -27.50 19.95 -22.59
N PRO A 109 -28.63 20.38 -23.20
CA PRO A 109 -29.94 19.73 -23.16
C PRO A 109 -30.03 18.46 -24.05
N GLU A 110 -30.76 17.44 -23.58
CA GLU A 110 -30.93 16.13 -24.24
C GLU A 110 -31.39 16.23 -25.70
N LEU A 111 -32.13 17.29 -26.04
CA LEU A 111 -32.61 17.56 -27.39
C LEU A 111 -31.49 17.73 -28.42
N LEU A 112 -30.27 18.05 -28.00
CA LEU A 112 -29.11 18.17 -28.89
C LEU A 112 -28.47 16.82 -29.19
N SER A 113 -28.84 15.73 -28.51
CA SER A 113 -28.32 14.39 -28.79
C SER A 113 -28.56 13.92 -30.21
N ARG A 114 -29.66 14.37 -30.83
CA ARG A 114 -30.00 14.06 -32.23
C ARG A 114 -29.16 14.85 -33.25
N TRP A 115 -28.48 15.90 -32.83
CA TRP A 115 -27.75 16.83 -33.70
C TRP A 115 -26.24 16.85 -33.44
N ALA A 116 -25.80 16.32 -32.30
CA ALA A 116 -24.40 16.11 -32.03
C ALA A 116 -23.93 14.85 -32.79
N ALA A 117 -23.18 15.05 -33.87
CA ALA A 117 -22.37 13.98 -34.45
C ALA A 117 -21.16 13.79 -33.55
N ILE A 118 -21.30 12.89 -32.58
CA ILE A 118 -20.19 12.49 -31.70
C ILE A 118 -19.64 11.18 -32.28
N GLU A 119 -18.53 11.29 -32.99
CA GLU A 119 -17.71 10.11 -33.28
C GLU A 119 -17.05 9.69 -31.98
N VAL A 120 -17.65 8.71 -31.31
CA VAL A 120 -17.11 8.18 -30.08
C VAL A 120 -16.11 7.09 -30.41
N PRO A 121 -14.82 7.25 -30.11
CA PRO A 121 -13.91 6.13 -30.12
C PRO A 121 -14.34 5.15 -29.02
N ALA A 122 -14.42 3.88 -29.37
CA ALA A 122 -14.75 2.82 -28.41
C ALA A 122 -13.74 2.77 -27.25
N CYS A 123 -12.50 3.22 -27.48
CA CYS A 123 -11.46 3.32 -26.48
C CYS A 123 -10.52 4.50 -26.75
N VAL A 124 -9.94 5.06 -25.68
CA VAL A 124 -8.94 6.13 -25.72
C VAL A 124 -7.73 5.68 -24.90
N GLU A 125 -6.55 5.62 -25.52
CA GLU A 125 -5.32 5.25 -24.81
C GLU A 125 -4.70 6.44 -24.07
N HIS A 126 -3.66 6.18 -23.27
CA HIS A 126 -2.92 7.26 -22.62
C HIS A 126 -2.33 8.21 -23.66
N GLY A 127 -2.61 9.50 -23.52
CA GLY A 127 -2.10 10.54 -24.39
C GLY A 127 -2.94 10.80 -25.64
N ASP A 128 -3.92 9.95 -25.95
CA ASP A 128 -4.83 10.14 -27.09
C ASP A 128 -5.82 11.29 -26.85
N PHE A 129 -6.31 11.83 -27.95
CA PHE A 129 -7.31 12.89 -27.96
C PHE A 129 -8.69 12.34 -28.34
N PHE A 130 -9.68 12.62 -27.49
CA PHE A 130 -11.08 12.49 -27.85
C PHE A 130 -11.58 13.83 -28.40
N THR A 131 -12.04 13.82 -29.65
CA THR A 131 -12.56 14.99 -30.33
C THR A 131 -14.06 14.84 -30.55
N PHE A 132 -14.83 15.87 -30.22
CA PHE A 132 -16.27 15.87 -30.44
C PHE A 132 -16.75 17.19 -31.06
N VAL A 133 -17.84 17.11 -31.82
CA VAL A 133 -18.47 18.27 -32.46
C VAL A 133 -19.77 18.60 -31.72
N ALA A 134 -19.87 19.84 -31.25
CA ALA A 134 -21.04 20.37 -30.56
C ALA A 134 -21.59 21.58 -31.32
N PRO A 135 -22.37 21.35 -32.41
CA PRO A 135 -22.97 22.44 -33.17
C PRO A 135 -24.11 23.08 -32.37
N GLY A 136 -24.14 24.42 -32.32
CA GLY A 136 -25.32 25.14 -31.82
C GLY A 136 -26.43 25.10 -32.87
N VAL A 137 -27.65 24.75 -32.48
CA VAL A 137 -28.80 24.63 -33.39
C VAL A 137 -29.95 25.49 -32.90
N ASN A 138 -30.50 26.35 -33.77
CA ASN A 138 -31.68 27.19 -33.49
C ASN A 138 -31.58 28.02 -32.19
N GLY A 139 -30.41 28.62 -31.93
CA GLY A 139 -30.16 29.39 -30.70
C GLY A 139 -30.00 28.52 -29.43
N ARG A 140 -30.18 27.21 -29.52
CA ARG A 140 -29.90 26.25 -28.44
C ARG A 140 -28.46 25.75 -28.58
N ARG A 141 -27.70 25.87 -27.49
CA ARG A 141 -26.29 25.50 -27.44
C ARG A 141 -26.10 24.41 -26.39
N LEU A 142 -25.17 23.49 -26.66
CA LEU A 142 -24.80 22.45 -25.70
C LEU A 142 -24.17 23.13 -24.48
N ARG A 143 -24.72 22.90 -23.30
CA ARG A 143 -24.26 23.53 -22.05
C ARG A 143 -23.25 22.66 -21.35
N SER A 144 -23.57 21.38 -21.24
CA SER A 144 -22.67 20.40 -20.68
C SER A 144 -22.76 19.09 -21.44
N ILE A 145 -21.62 18.39 -21.44
CA ILE A 145 -21.50 17.01 -21.84
C ILE A 145 -21.02 16.22 -20.62
N THR A 146 -21.71 15.11 -20.34
CA THR A 146 -21.29 14.14 -19.34
C THR A 146 -20.90 12.86 -20.07
N LEU A 147 -19.64 12.50 -19.97
CA LEU A 147 -19.10 11.26 -20.52
C LEU A 147 -18.81 10.32 -19.35
N THR A 148 -19.41 9.14 -19.39
CA THR A 148 -19.12 8.06 -18.44
C THR A 148 -18.11 7.12 -19.10
N TRP A 149 -16.97 6.96 -18.46
CA TRP A 149 -15.91 6.08 -18.91
C TRP A 149 -15.70 4.95 -17.91
N ARG A 150 -15.25 3.80 -18.38
CA ARG A 150 -14.79 2.70 -17.54
C ARG A 150 -13.34 2.36 -17.89
N THR A 151 -12.54 2.02 -16.90
CA THR A 151 -11.20 1.48 -17.15
C THR A 151 -11.30 0.10 -17.79
N SER A 152 -10.26 -0.34 -18.51
CA SER A 152 -10.21 -1.68 -19.11
C SER A 152 -10.37 -2.82 -18.10
N GLU A 153 -9.98 -2.57 -16.84
CA GLU A 153 -10.12 -3.52 -15.73
C GLU A 153 -11.56 -3.56 -15.16
N GLY A 154 -12.44 -2.65 -15.59
CA GLY A 154 -13.87 -2.65 -15.24
C GLY A 154 -14.20 -2.18 -13.83
N SER A 155 -13.20 -1.74 -13.05
CA SER A 155 -13.38 -1.42 -11.63
C SER A 155 -13.81 0.01 -11.34
N GLU A 156 -13.60 0.98 -12.24
CA GLU A 156 -13.86 2.38 -11.94
C GLU A 156 -14.68 3.07 -13.04
N LEU A 157 -15.86 3.58 -12.65
CA LEU A 157 -16.71 4.43 -13.47
C LEU A 157 -16.33 5.89 -13.24
N MET A 158 -15.83 6.53 -14.28
CA MET A 158 -15.38 7.92 -14.24
C MET A 158 -16.39 8.80 -14.96
N ASN A 159 -17.04 9.68 -14.20
CA ASN A 159 -17.95 10.68 -14.73
C ASN A 159 -17.21 11.97 -15.03
N VAL A 160 -17.16 12.32 -16.32
CA VAL A 160 -16.57 13.57 -16.79
C VAL A 160 -17.70 14.47 -17.21
N SER A 161 -18.18 15.29 -16.29
CA SER A 161 -19.05 16.42 -16.62
C SER A 161 -18.20 17.64 -16.93
N ARG A 162 -18.39 18.21 -18.11
CA ARG A 162 -17.71 19.43 -18.53
C ARG A 162 -18.69 20.44 -19.09
N ASN A 163 -18.60 21.66 -18.57
CA ASN A 163 -19.26 22.83 -19.14
C ASN A 163 -18.47 23.25 -20.37
N ILE A 164 -19.16 23.49 -21.48
CA ILE A 164 -18.51 23.93 -22.72
C ILE A 164 -18.32 25.44 -22.62
N PRO A 165 -17.07 25.95 -22.62
CA PRO A 165 -16.82 27.38 -22.49
C PRO A 165 -17.39 28.13 -23.70
N PHE A 166 -18.20 29.15 -23.41
CA PHE A 166 -18.78 30.01 -24.42
C PHE A 166 -17.85 31.20 -24.64
N ILE A 167 -17.11 31.17 -25.75
CA ILE A 167 -16.47 32.35 -26.36
C ILE A 167 -17.22 32.64 -27.64
#